data_AF-A0A316AYR9-F1
#
_entry.id   AF-A0A316AYR9-F1
#
_cell.length_a   1.000
_cell.length_b   1.000
_cell.length_c   1.000
_cell.angle_alpha   90.00
_cell.angle_beta   90.00
_cell.angle_gamma   90.00
#
_symmetry.space_group_name_H-M   'P 1'
#
loop_
_entity.id
_entity.type
_entity.pdbx_description
1 polymer ?
#
loop_
_entity_poly.entity_id
_entity_poly.type
_entity_poly.pdbx_seq_one_letter_code
_entity_poly.pdbx_strand_id
1 'polypeptide(L)'
;MINFEARGFAAGLGCIAVLAASAFAITPNPNLSIGKNLYVDGAVNSNQKPGTYTDGHLDANQIASVSDFALNVGKRPSKLFITWETRGDEAWLGDRYVQVQSSCIHHHAKGSSLENFKVMTSSNSTNGVDGDWETAAEVGESGAMSRGLAIDFAGKSWFRIVTDSPVANLEEIGAYDMSNGGDDTWFFLGTSITQMGMKQSEVDSSFAQLIHARYPKYYPVMLRGGVACVTSSGVVDGLASYSEYAGNVKYWAIEMGTNDAWGGSDYNLETFKANMQDIIDVAKRNGATPIIARMMATNPEVAGWQVHEDYLKAIEELTEENHLPKGPDFFAYFSNHPEELIGGNDGVHPNEVGAASMHRLWAEAMAPLYESGSVSDEGIDSRRVRFEIPEIRVTGKSIAVTGLQNNLQMTVMDVMGHAVENRNLPAGHYLVVIRDNGSSYSTKVTVK
;
A
#
# COMPACT_ATOMS: atom_id res chain seq x y z
N MET A 1 36.94 -1.38 -73.86
CA MET A 1 35.75 -1.07 -73.03
C MET A 1 35.62 -2.21 -72.04
N ILE A 2 36.29 -2.17 -70.89
CA ILE A 2 36.01 -1.38 -69.67
C ILE A 2 34.66 -1.78 -69.03
N ASN A 3 34.80 -2.23 -67.78
CA ASN A 3 33.84 -2.40 -66.68
C ASN A 3 33.01 -3.68 -66.55
N PHE A 4 33.61 -4.62 -65.81
CA PHE A 4 32.94 -5.45 -64.80
C PHE A 4 32.85 -4.64 -63.50
N GLU A 5 31.65 -4.29 -63.03
CA GLU A 5 31.35 -4.05 -61.61
C GLU A 5 29.86 -4.26 -61.35
N ALA A 6 29.54 -5.21 -60.47
CA ALA A 6 28.38 -5.14 -59.57
C ALA A 6 28.64 -6.15 -58.43
N ARG A 7 29.24 -5.65 -57.35
CA ARG A 7 29.27 -6.33 -56.04
C ARG A 7 27.88 -6.21 -55.43
N GLY A 8 27.12 -7.30 -55.41
CA GLY A 8 25.90 -7.43 -54.62
C GLY A 8 26.25 -7.94 -53.22
N PHE A 9 26.08 -7.08 -52.22
CA PHE A 9 26.16 -7.43 -50.80
C PHE A 9 25.06 -8.44 -50.45
N ALA A 10 25.44 -9.55 -49.80
CA ALA A 10 24.53 -10.52 -49.24
C ALA A 10 23.85 -9.95 -47.98
N ALA A 11 22.54 -10.12 -47.92
CA ALA A 11 21.68 -9.76 -46.80
C ALA A 11 22.01 -10.62 -45.56
N GLY A 12 22.46 -9.97 -44.49
CA GLY A 12 22.43 -10.54 -43.15
C GLY A 12 21.12 -10.14 -42.47
N LEU A 13 20.12 -11.03 -42.53
CA LEU A 13 18.95 -10.97 -41.66
C LEU A 13 19.42 -11.28 -40.23
N GLY A 14 19.79 -10.24 -39.49
CA GLY A 14 19.97 -10.31 -38.05
C GLY A 14 18.60 -10.50 -37.40
N CYS A 15 18.32 -11.71 -36.92
CA CYS A 15 17.25 -11.96 -35.98
C CYS A 15 17.52 -11.13 -34.72
N ILE A 16 16.87 -9.98 -34.60
CA ILE A 16 16.69 -9.31 -33.32
C ILE A 16 15.73 -10.20 -32.54
N ALA A 17 16.31 -11.04 -31.67
CA ALA A 17 15.55 -11.69 -30.62
C ALA A 17 15.03 -10.58 -29.71
N VAL A 18 13.77 -10.21 -29.87
CA VAL A 18 13.01 -9.48 -28.86
C VAL A 18 12.99 -10.40 -27.64
N LEU A 19 13.86 -10.13 -26.68
CA LEU A 19 13.73 -10.67 -25.33
C LEU A 19 12.44 -10.07 -24.78
N ALA A 20 11.33 -10.76 -25.00
CA ALA A 20 10.12 -10.57 -24.22
C ALA A 20 10.55 -10.78 -22.76
N ALA A 21 10.58 -9.70 -21.97
CA ALA A 21 10.67 -9.82 -20.53
C ALA A 21 9.51 -10.72 -20.12
N SER A 22 9.82 -11.94 -19.69
CA SER A 22 8.83 -12.84 -19.11
C SER A 22 8.20 -12.09 -17.94
N ALA A 23 6.98 -11.60 -18.12
CA ALA A 23 6.18 -11.07 -17.04
C ALA A 23 5.93 -12.23 -16.08
N PHE A 24 6.74 -12.33 -15.02
CA PHE A 24 6.47 -13.26 -13.95
C PHE A 24 5.18 -12.79 -13.29
N ALA A 25 4.12 -13.57 -13.43
CA ALA A 25 2.87 -13.34 -12.72
C ALA A 25 3.14 -13.27 -11.21
N ILE A 26 2.54 -12.29 -10.53
CA ILE A 26 2.64 -12.19 -9.08
C ILE A 26 2.22 -13.52 -8.44
N THR A 27 3.03 -14.01 -7.51
CA THR A 27 2.66 -15.17 -6.69
C THR A 27 1.82 -14.71 -5.50
N PRO A 28 0.60 -15.23 -5.32
CA PRO A 28 -0.24 -14.84 -4.19
C PRO A 28 0.42 -15.15 -2.83
N ASN A 29 0.20 -14.26 -1.86
CA ASN A 29 0.55 -14.43 -0.45
C ASN A 29 -0.71 -14.31 0.42
N PRO A 30 -1.53 -15.37 0.55
CA PRO A 30 -2.77 -15.32 1.31
C PRO A 30 -2.61 -14.64 2.68
N ASN A 31 -3.45 -13.64 2.97
CA ASN A 31 -3.48 -13.01 4.27
C ASN A 31 -4.17 -13.95 5.28
N LEU A 32 -3.40 -14.39 6.27
CA LEU A 32 -3.79 -15.33 7.31
C LEU A 32 -4.19 -14.64 8.61
N SER A 33 -4.01 -13.32 8.73
CA SER A 33 -4.45 -12.57 9.91
C SER A 33 -5.91 -12.17 9.83
N ILE A 34 -6.48 -12.00 8.63
CA ILE A 34 -7.82 -11.40 8.46
C ILE A 34 -8.88 -11.97 9.40
N GLY A 35 -9.44 -11.09 10.25
CA GLY A 35 -10.55 -11.38 11.16
C GLY A 35 -10.18 -12.29 12.34
N LYS A 36 -8.89 -12.48 12.62
CA LYS A 36 -8.41 -13.28 13.75
C LYS A 36 -8.17 -12.43 14.97
N ASN A 37 -8.40 -13.06 16.13
CA ASN A 37 -8.18 -12.40 17.40
C ASN A 37 -6.69 -12.22 17.67
N LEU A 38 -6.27 -10.98 17.85
CA LEU A 38 -4.98 -10.67 18.47
C LEU A 38 -5.06 -10.97 19.97
N TYR A 39 -4.08 -11.72 20.48
CA TYR A 39 -3.92 -12.01 21.90
C TYR A 39 -2.90 -11.03 22.47
N VAL A 40 -3.24 -10.33 23.54
CA VAL A 40 -2.37 -9.37 24.23
C VAL A 40 -2.16 -9.88 25.66
N ASP A 41 -0.91 -10.08 26.06
CA ASP A 41 -0.54 -10.67 27.37
C ASP A 41 -1.32 -11.98 27.69
N GLY A 42 -1.64 -12.78 26.67
CA GLY A 42 -2.36 -14.06 26.82
C GLY A 42 -3.88 -13.94 26.98
N ALA A 43 -4.42 -12.72 26.89
CA ALA A 43 -5.84 -12.45 26.87
C ALA A 43 -6.29 -11.98 25.49
N VAL A 44 -7.42 -12.49 25.02
CA VAL A 44 -8.18 -11.82 23.98
C VAL A 44 -8.88 -10.65 24.67
N ASN A 45 -8.56 -9.41 24.29
CA ASN A 45 -9.19 -8.26 24.93
C ASN A 45 -10.69 -8.24 24.56
N SER A 46 -11.55 -8.76 25.43
CA SER A 46 -13.00 -8.82 25.17
C SER A 46 -13.66 -7.44 25.11
N ASN A 47 -12.98 -6.40 25.60
CA ASN A 47 -13.47 -5.01 25.56
C ASN A 47 -13.06 -4.27 24.29
N GLN A 48 -12.11 -4.80 23.52
CA GLN A 48 -11.61 -4.22 22.28
C GLN A 48 -11.79 -5.26 21.18
N LYS A 49 -12.76 -5.09 20.29
CA LYS A 49 -13.12 -6.02 19.20
C LYS A 49 -11.87 -6.69 18.60
N PRO A 50 -11.43 -7.88 19.03
CA PRO A 50 -10.04 -8.32 18.85
C PRO A 50 -9.65 -8.65 17.40
N GLY A 51 -10.64 -8.75 16.50
CA GLY A 51 -10.43 -8.91 15.06
C GLY A 51 -10.24 -7.60 14.30
N THR A 52 -10.34 -6.43 14.95
CA THR A 52 -10.13 -5.13 14.28
C THR A 52 -8.66 -4.79 14.07
N TYR A 53 -7.73 -5.42 14.80
CA TYR A 53 -6.28 -5.29 14.56
C TYR A 53 -5.76 -6.16 13.42
N THR A 54 -6.68 -6.86 12.76
CA THR A 54 -6.39 -7.75 11.66
C THR A 54 -7.47 -7.63 10.59
N ASP A 55 -8.21 -6.53 10.50
CA ASP A 55 -9.28 -6.39 9.51
C ASP A 55 -8.83 -5.68 8.23
N GLY A 56 -7.56 -5.26 8.18
CA GLY A 56 -6.97 -4.52 7.07
C GLY A 56 -7.27 -3.02 7.09
N HIS A 57 -7.91 -2.49 8.14
CA HIS A 57 -8.12 -1.05 8.35
C HIS A 57 -7.18 -0.51 9.43
N LEU A 58 -6.75 0.74 9.27
CA LEU A 58 -5.97 1.43 10.30
C LEU A 58 -6.93 2.13 11.27
N ASP A 59 -6.98 1.67 12.52
CA ASP A 59 -7.75 2.33 13.58
C ASP A 59 -6.86 2.70 14.78
N ALA A 60 -6.60 4.00 14.91
CA ALA A 60 -5.75 4.57 15.95
C ALA A 60 -6.31 4.46 17.38
N ASN A 61 -7.58 4.13 17.56
CA ASN A 61 -8.25 4.24 18.86
C ASN A 61 -8.25 2.95 19.68
N GLN A 62 -7.53 1.91 19.24
CA GLN A 62 -7.79 0.55 19.68
C GLN A 62 -6.79 0.01 20.71
N ILE A 63 -5.47 -0.11 20.44
CA ILE A 63 -4.45 -0.46 21.46
C ILE A 63 -3.58 0.75 21.77
N ALA A 64 -3.85 1.41 22.90
CA ALA A 64 -3.05 2.55 23.34
C ALA A 64 -1.60 2.17 23.66
N SER A 65 -1.35 0.97 24.20
CA SER A 65 0.01 0.49 24.46
C SER A 65 0.07 -1.04 24.60
N VAL A 66 1.13 -1.67 24.06
CA VAL A 66 1.36 -3.12 24.17
C VAL A 66 2.85 -3.47 24.14
N SER A 67 3.25 -4.50 24.89
CA SER A 67 4.61 -5.05 24.86
C SER A 67 4.71 -6.51 24.45
N ASP A 68 3.57 -7.21 24.42
CA ASP A 68 3.51 -8.64 24.17
C ASP A 68 2.17 -9.00 23.52
N PHE A 69 2.25 -9.46 22.27
CA PHE A 69 1.07 -9.86 21.52
C PHE A 69 1.35 -11.05 20.59
N ALA A 70 0.33 -11.86 20.35
CA ALA A 70 0.44 -13.09 19.60
C ALA A 70 -0.79 -13.34 18.71
N LEU A 71 -0.57 -14.07 17.62
CA LEU A 71 -1.61 -14.42 16.67
C LEU A 71 -1.48 -15.89 16.23
N ASN A 72 -2.61 -16.61 16.26
CA ASN A 72 -2.71 -17.94 15.68
C ASN A 72 -3.03 -17.86 14.19
N VAL A 73 -2.03 -18.06 13.34
CA VAL A 73 -2.20 -18.04 11.89
C VAL A 73 -2.68 -19.39 11.33
N GLY A 74 -2.76 -20.41 12.18
CA GLY A 74 -3.15 -21.78 11.81
C GLY A 74 -1.96 -22.60 11.31
N LYS A 75 -2.21 -23.90 11.11
CA LYS A 75 -1.21 -24.84 10.59
C LYS A 75 -1.27 -24.83 9.08
N ARG A 76 -0.18 -24.50 8.39
CA ARG A 76 0.04 -24.68 6.93
C ARG A 76 1.30 -23.95 6.42
N PRO A 77 1.58 -22.71 6.83
CA PRO A 77 2.69 -21.97 6.25
C PRO A 77 4.02 -22.58 6.69
N SER A 78 4.96 -22.72 5.77
CA SER A 78 6.37 -22.96 6.07
C SER A 78 7.15 -21.66 6.24
N LYS A 79 6.64 -20.54 5.71
CA LYS A 79 7.22 -19.21 5.79
C LYS A 79 6.13 -18.15 5.94
N LEU A 80 6.36 -17.16 6.80
CA LEU A 80 5.39 -16.10 7.09
C LEU A 80 6.04 -14.73 6.89
N PHE A 81 5.32 -13.79 6.26
CA PHE A 81 5.63 -12.36 6.34
C PHE A 81 4.74 -11.73 7.41
N ILE A 82 5.33 -11.15 8.44
CA ILE A 82 4.61 -10.45 9.50
C ILE A 82 4.78 -8.96 9.28
N THR A 83 3.68 -8.21 9.33
CA THR A 83 3.70 -6.74 9.32
C THR A 83 3.09 -6.18 10.59
N TRP A 84 3.53 -4.98 10.93
CA TRP A 84 2.92 -4.17 11.98
C TRP A 84 2.81 -2.73 11.51
N GLU A 85 1.74 -2.10 11.95
CA GLU A 85 1.45 -0.69 11.73
C GLU A 85 1.17 -0.05 13.09
N THR A 86 1.84 1.07 13.35
CA THR A 86 1.67 1.85 14.56
C THR A 86 1.32 3.29 14.19
N ARG A 87 0.55 3.94 15.06
CA ARG A 87 0.20 5.34 14.87
C ARG A 87 1.45 6.19 14.99
N GLY A 88 1.71 6.88 13.90
CA GLY A 88 2.33 8.19 13.94
C GLY A 88 2.18 8.81 12.57
N ASP A 89 2.32 10.12 12.54
CA ASP A 89 1.97 10.87 11.36
C ASP A 89 2.87 10.45 10.20
N GLU A 90 4.15 10.14 10.45
CA GLU A 90 5.15 9.78 9.43
C GLU A 90 5.53 8.30 9.48
N ALA A 91 6.33 7.85 8.50
CA ALA A 91 6.86 6.49 8.49
C ALA A 91 8.05 6.27 9.44
N TRP A 92 8.78 7.33 9.83
CA TRP A 92 10.07 7.23 10.54
C TRP A 92 10.15 8.02 11.84
N LEU A 93 10.95 7.54 12.80
CA LEU A 93 11.28 8.20 14.07
C LEU A 93 12.39 9.27 13.92
N GLY A 94 12.12 10.31 13.11
CA GLY A 94 12.95 11.51 13.03
C GLY A 94 14.10 11.49 12.03
N ASP A 95 14.82 12.63 11.98
CA ASP A 95 15.84 12.96 10.97
C ASP A 95 17.04 12.01 10.93
N ARG A 96 17.24 11.20 11.97
CA ARG A 96 18.32 10.21 12.00
C ARG A 96 18.13 9.07 10.97
N TYR A 97 16.92 8.90 10.46
CA TYR A 97 16.59 7.87 9.47
C TYR A 97 16.40 8.48 8.08
N VAL A 98 15.62 9.55 7.98
CA VAL A 98 15.31 10.24 6.73
C VAL A 98 15.31 11.72 7.03
N GLN A 99 16.10 12.50 6.30
CA GLN A 99 16.15 13.95 6.53
C GLN A 99 14.98 14.63 5.84
N VAL A 100 14.35 15.58 6.52
CA VAL A 100 13.36 16.49 5.91
C VAL A 100 13.93 17.90 5.78
N GLN A 101 13.24 18.74 5.00
CA GLN A 101 13.61 20.16 4.89
C GLN A 101 13.63 20.82 6.28
N SER A 102 14.58 21.73 6.52
CA SER A 102 14.81 22.35 7.83
C SER A 102 13.64 23.16 8.39
N SER A 103 12.69 23.55 7.54
CA SER A 103 11.44 24.20 7.94
C SER A 103 10.36 23.23 8.44
N CYS A 104 10.56 21.92 8.25
CA CYS A 104 9.68 20.87 8.72
C CYS A 104 10.30 20.12 9.90
N ILE A 105 9.43 19.56 10.74
CA ILE A 105 9.81 18.82 11.93
C ILE A 105 9.13 17.47 11.86
N HIS A 106 9.89 16.40 12.08
CA HIS A 106 9.30 15.08 12.24
C HIS A 106 8.38 15.04 13.46
N HIS A 107 7.09 14.81 13.21
CA HIS A 107 6.09 14.67 14.26
C HIS A 107 5.85 13.19 14.57
N HIS A 108 6.67 12.64 15.47
CA HIS A 108 6.47 11.28 15.97
C HIS A 108 5.96 11.29 17.41
N ALA A 109 5.00 10.40 17.71
CA ALA A 109 4.59 10.15 19.07
C ALA A 109 5.67 9.31 19.78
N LYS A 110 5.94 9.59 21.06
CA LYS A 110 6.87 8.77 21.84
C LYS A 110 6.36 7.32 21.89
N GLY A 111 7.24 6.37 21.57
CA GLY A 111 6.90 4.94 21.55
C GLY A 111 6.08 4.50 20.33
N SER A 112 6.01 5.31 19.27
CA SER A 112 5.29 4.99 18.03
C SER A 112 6.01 3.97 17.12
N SER A 113 7.13 3.39 17.53
CA SER A 113 7.81 2.31 16.80
C SER A 113 8.09 1.14 17.73
N LEU A 114 8.07 -0.07 17.19
CA LEU A 114 8.59 -1.26 17.89
C LEU A 114 10.12 -1.18 17.91
N GLU A 115 10.72 -1.13 19.09
CA GLU A 115 12.18 -1.15 19.26
C GLU A 115 12.62 -2.38 20.05
N ASN A 116 13.76 -2.96 19.68
CA ASN A 116 14.44 -4.03 20.43
C ASN A 116 13.47 -5.16 20.82
N PHE A 117 12.94 -5.83 19.81
CA PHE A 117 11.89 -6.83 19.98
C PHE A 117 12.26 -8.17 19.38
N LYS A 118 11.58 -9.21 19.86
CA LYS A 118 11.72 -10.58 19.39
C LYS A 118 10.45 -11.02 18.71
N VAL A 119 10.61 -11.74 17.61
CA VAL A 119 9.55 -12.52 17.01
C VAL A 119 9.76 -13.97 17.41
N MET A 120 8.78 -14.52 18.10
CA MET A 120 8.79 -15.90 18.58
C MET A 120 7.73 -16.73 17.87
N THR A 121 7.93 -18.04 17.79
CA THR A 121 6.96 -18.97 17.18
C THR A 121 6.67 -20.15 18.09
N SER A 122 5.46 -20.70 17.97
CA SER A 122 5.04 -21.89 18.72
C SER A 122 4.16 -22.81 17.88
N SER A 123 4.29 -24.12 18.13
CA SER A 123 3.46 -25.17 17.53
C SER A 123 2.33 -25.64 18.45
N ASN A 124 2.41 -25.32 19.75
CA ASN A 124 1.54 -25.88 20.79
C ASN A 124 0.95 -24.85 21.76
N SER A 125 1.19 -23.55 21.57
CA SER A 125 0.44 -22.52 22.29
C SER A 125 -1.07 -22.64 22.03
N THR A 126 -1.87 -22.29 23.03
CA THR A 126 -3.33 -22.21 22.97
C THR A 126 -3.85 -20.80 23.20
N ASN A 127 -3.05 -19.91 23.78
CA ASN A 127 -3.47 -18.55 24.13
C ASN A 127 -2.45 -17.44 23.82
N GLY A 128 -1.35 -17.74 23.13
CA GLY A 128 -0.33 -16.76 22.80
C GLY A 128 0.71 -16.49 23.89
N VAL A 129 0.61 -17.11 25.07
CA VAL A 129 1.62 -17.00 26.15
C VAL A 129 2.09 -18.38 26.62
N ASP A 130 1.21 -19.38 26.64
CA ASP A 130 1.53 -20.76 26.98
C ASP A 130 2.29 -21.49 25.85
N GLY A 131 2.70 -22.74 26.13
CA GLY A 131 3.40 -23.59 25.17
C GLY A 131 4.90 -23.31 25.10
N ASP A 132 5.53 -23.97 24.14
CA ASP A 132 6.96 -23.86 23.89
C ASP A 132 7.19 -22.80 22.81
N TRP A 133 8.02 -21.81 23.12
CA TRP A 133 8.33 -20.69 22.25
C TRP A 133 9.80 -20.70 21.83
N GLU A 134 10.02 -20.53 20.53
CA GLU A 134 11.35 -20.41 19.92
C GLU A 134 11.50 -19.04 19.29
N THR A 135 12.64 -18.38 19.50
CA THR A 135 12.97 -17.12 18.82
C THR A 135 13.19 -17.39 17.33
N ALA A 136 12.38 -16.76 16.48
CA ALA A 136 12.51 -16.80 15.03
C ALA A 136 13.30 -15.59 14.49
N ALA A 137 13.18 -14.44 15.14
CA ALA A 137 13.97 -13.25 14.81
C ALA A 137 14.18 -12.36 16.03
N GLU A 138 15.29 -11.61 16.03
CA GLU A 138 15.52 -10.48 16.92
C GLU A 138 15.72 -9.24 16.06
N VAL A 139 14.95 -8.20 16.33
CA VAL A 139 15.01 -6.93 15.65
C VAL A 139 15.48 -5.90 16.67
N GLY A 140 16.59 -5.23 16.37
CA GLY A 140 17.13 -4.18 17.22
C GLY A 140 16.29 -2.90 17.15
N GLU A 141 16.98 -1.77 17.15
CA GLU A 141 16.32 -0.49 16.96
C GLU A 141 15.62 -0.42 15.58
N SER A 142 14.35 -0.02 15.57
CA SER A 142 13.59 0.22 14.35
C SER A 142 13.06 1.64 14.38
N GLY A 143 13.38 2.42 13.35
CA GLY A 143 12.79 3.73 13.14
C GLY A 143 11.38 3.70 12.55
N ALA A 144 10.92 2.53 12.08
CA ALA A 144 9.77 2.40 11.20
C ALA A 144 8.45 2.17 11.95
N MET A 145 7.43 2.96 11.63
CA MET A 145 6.06 2.78 12.12
C MET A 145 5.24 1.81 11.26
N SER A 146 5.69 1.54 10.04
CA SER A 146 5.16 0.54 9.14
C SER A 146 6.32 -0.32 8.65
N ARG A 147 6.35 -1.60 9.00
CA ARG A 147 7.41 -2.52 8.57
C ARG A 147 6.92 -3.95 8.51
N GLY A 148 7.63 -4.77 7.74
CA GLY A 148 7.44 -6.20 7.73
C GLY A 148 8.74 -6.98 7.80
N LEU A 149 8.64 -8.24 8.20
CA LEU A 149 9.75 -9.19 8.24
C LEU A 149 9.27 -10.59 7.86
N ALA A 150 10.15 -11.37 7.23
CA ALA A 150 9.90 -12.76 6.91
C ALA A 150 10.54 -13.68 7.96
N ILE A 151 9.83 -14.72 8.39
CA ILE A 151 10.34 -15.77 9.29
C ILE A 151 10.09 -17.17 8.75
N ASP A 152 10.95 -18.11 9.17
CA ASP A 152 10.67 -19.53 9.06
C ASP A 152 9.52 -19.92 10.02
N PHE A 153 8.58 -20.70 9.51
CA PHE A 153 7.34 -21.01 10.23
C PHE A 153 6.93 -22.49 10.13
N ALA A 154 7.79 -23.33 9.55
CA ALA A 154 7.50 -24.75 9.33
C ALA A 154 7.13 -25.47 10.63
N GLY A 155 5.97 -26.12 10.63
CA GLY A 155 5.45 -26.88 11.78
C GLY A 155 4.93 -26.00 12.92
N LYS A 156 4.87 -24.67 12.75
CA LYS A 156 4.34 -23.73 13.73
C LYS A 156 2.88 -23.36 13.38
N SER A 157 2.22 -22.70 14.32
CA SER A 157 0.86 -22.15 14.11
C SER A 157 0.63 -20.80 14.79
N TRP A 158 1.53 -20.40 15.68
CA TRP A 158 1.52 -19.10 16.34
C TRP A 158 2.80 -18.34 16.09
N PHE A 159 2.68 -17.03 15.93
CA PHE A 159 3.77 -16.10 16.19
C PHE A 159 3.41 -15.17 17.36
N ARG A 160 4.44 -14.60 17.97
CA ARG A 160 4.34 -13.65 19.08
C ARG A 160 5.44 -12.59 18.92
N ILE A 161 5.11 -11.33 19.19
CA ILE A 161 6.07 -10.24 19.25
C ILE A 161 6.19 -9.82 20.71
N VAL A 162 7.42 -9.78 21.21
CA VAL A 162 7.75 -9.36 22.57
C VAL A 162 8.78 -8.23 22.50
N THR A 163 8.45 -7.09 23.07
CA THR A 163 9.27 -5.87 23.06
C THR A 163 9.81 -5.57 24.46
N ASP A 164 11.02 -5.02 24.54
CA ASP A 164 11.57 -4.56 25.83
C ASP A 164 10.83 -3.35 26.40
N SER A 165 10.27 -2.51 25.52
CA SER A 165 9.48 -1.33 25.89
C SER A 165 8.15 -1.31 25.14
N PRO A 166 7.03 -0.96 25.80
CA PRO A 166 5.73 -0.95 25.14
C PRO A 166 5.70 -0.01 23.93
N VAL A 167 5.13 -0.50 22.84
CA VAL A 167 4.77 0.33 21.68
C VAL A 167 3.43 1.01 21.96
N ALA A 168 3.27 2.24 21.50
CA ALA A 168 2.04 3.00 21.61
C ALA A 168 1.21 2.87 20.32
N ASN A 169 -0.12 2.88 20.47
CA ASN A 169 -1.07 2.98 19.36
C ASN A 169 -0.81 1.96 18.23
N LEU A 170 -0.82 0.66 18.56
CA LEU A 170 -0.76 -0.38 17.55
C LEU A 170 -2.07 -0.36 16.75
N GLU A 171 -1.97 -0.15 15.43
CA GLU A 171 -3.12 0.00 14.53
C GLU A 171 -3.49 -1.32 13.86
N GLU A 172 -2.53 -2.03 13.26
CA GLU A 172 -2.81 -3.26 12.48
C GLU A 172 -1.64 -4.24 12.55
N ILE A 173 -1.97 -5.54 12.56
CA ILE A 173 -1.02 -6.66 12.44
C ILE A 173 -1.40 -7.53 11.24
N GLY A 174 -0.46 -7.68 10.32
CA GLY A 174 -0.60 -8.53 9.16
C GLY A 174 0.22 -9.81 9.27
N ALA A 175 -0.31 -10.92 8.74
CA ALA A 175 0.42 -12.17 8.62
C ALA A 175 0.10 -12.87 7.30
N TYR A 176 1.10 -13.03 6.44
CA TYR A 176 0.92 -13.43 5.04
C TYR A 176 1.71 -14.69 4.73
N ASP A 177 1.08 -15.67 4.08
CA ASP A 177 1.73 -16.92 3.71
C ASP A 177 2.73 -16.70 2.55
N MET A 178 4.02 -16.83 2.83
CA MET A 178 5.08 -16.73 1.81
C MET A 178 5.62 -18.10 1.37
N SER A 179 4.95 -19.20 1.72
CA SER A 179 5.48 -20.56 1.49
C SER A 179 5.75 -20.86 0.02
N ASN A 180 5.10 -20.15 -0.91
CA ASN A 180 5.23 -20.33 -2.35
C ASN A 180 6.03 -19.24 -3.08
N GLY A 181 6.71 -18.32 -2.38
CA GLY A 181 7.56 -17.28 -3.00
C GLY A 181 7.25 -15.88 -2.49
N GLY A 182 5.98 -15.56 -2.25
CA GLY A 182 5.56 -14.37 -1.49
C GLY A 182 5.88 -13.00 -2.12
N ASP A 183 5.81 -12.91 -3.45
CA ASP A 183 6.19 -11.71 -4.20
C ASP A 183 5.14 -10.58 -4.16
N ASP A 184 3.95 -10.78 -3.61
CA ASP A 184 2.90 -9.76 -3.55
C ASP A 184 3.07 -8.81 -2.33
N THR A 185 4.22 -8.14 -2.30
CA THR A 185 4.63 -7.26 -1.19
C THR A 185 5.02 -5.88 -1.69
N TRP A 186 4.44 -4.84 -1.07
CA TRP A 186 4.51 -3.48 -1.56
C TRP A 186 4.99 -2.53 -0.48
N PHE A 187 5.90 -1.63 -0.86
CA PHE A 187 6.28 -0.47 -0.07
C PHE A 187 5.88 0.80 -0.81
N PHE A 188 5.03 1.60 -0.19
CA PHE A 188 4.57 2.89 -0.71
C PHE A 188 5.47 3.99 -0.19
N LEU A 189 6.55 4.27 -0.93
CA LEU A 189 7.48 5.36 -0.65
C LEU A 189 6.85 6.67 -1.11
N GLY A 190 6.90 7.70 -0.27
CA GLY A 190 6.61 9.04 -0.76
C GLY A 190 6.65 10.17 0.23
N THR A 191 5.98 11.26 -0.14
CA THR A 191 6.03 12.53 0.58
C THR A 191 4.88 12.66 1.59
N SER A 192 4.54 13.89 1.99
CA SER A 192 3.30 14.18 2.73
C SER A 192 2.05 13.74 1.97
N ILE A 193 2.09 13.69 0.64
CA ILE A 193 0.99 13.18 -0.18
C ILE A 193 0.76 11.69 0.09
N THR A 194 1.82 10.88 0.06
CA THR A 194 1.73 9.45 0.42
C THR A 194 1.40 9.24 1.90
N GLN A 195 1.97 10.06 2.78
CA GLN A 195 1.69 10.03 4.21
C GLN A 195 0.19 10.21 4.50
N MET A 196 -0.41 11.27 3.94
CA MET A 196 -1.83 11.59 4.11
C MET A 196 -2.74 10.63 3.34
N GLY A 197 -2.35 10.28 2.12
CA GLY A 197 -3.14 9.49 1.18
C GLY A 197 -3.16 7.99 1.45
N MET A 198 -2.09 7.43 2.01
CA MET A 198 -1.94 5.97 2.20
C MET A 198 -1.96 5.52 3.66
N LYS A 199 -1.67 6.42 4.63
CA LYS A 199 -1.56 6.07 6.06
C LYS A 199 -2.55 6.83 6.95
N GLN A 200 -2.60 8.17 6.88
CA GLN A 200 -3.34 8.95 7.88
C GLN A 200 -4.86 8.96 7.69
N SER A 201 -5.31 8.87 6.43
CA SER A 201 -6.74 8.92 6.10
C SER A 201 -7.36 7.51 6.21
N GLU A 202 -8.42 7.38 6.99
CA GLU A 202 -9.26 6.18 6.95
C GLU A 202 -9.97 6.14 5.58
N VAL A 203 -9.83 5.02 4.87
CA VAL A 203 -10.48 4.81 3.58
C VAL A 203 -11.37 3.57 3.64
N ASP A 204 -12.49 3.61 2.92
CA ASP A 204 -13.42 2.47 2.82
C ASP A 204 -12.75 1.24 2.19
N SER A 205 -11.78 1.43 1.28
CA SER A 205 -11.05 0.35 0.63
C SER A 205 -9.62 0.75 0.33
N SER A 206 -8.68 0.04 0.92
CA SER A 206 -7.26 0.16 0.64
C SER A 206 -6.88 -0.50 -0.70
N PHE A 207 -5.66 -0.24 -1.16
CA PHE A 207 -5.07 -0.88 -2.35
C PHE A 207 -5.18 -2.41 -2.27
N ALA A 208 -4.84 -2.99 -1.12
CA ALA A 208 -4.90 -4.43 -0.92
C ALA A 208 -6.33 -4.98 -1.04
N GLN A 209 -7.30 -4.30 -0.44
CA GLN A 209 -8.72 -4.67 -0.49
C GLN A 209 -9.27 -4.54 -1.92
N LEU A 210 -8.88 -3.51 -2.67
CA LEU A 210 -9.28 -3.32 -4.06
C LEU A 210 -8.69 -4.39 -4.99
N ILE A 211 -7.41 -4.73 -4.83
CA ILE A 211 -6.80 -5.84 -5.56
C ILE A 211 -7.48 -7.17 -5.20
N HIS A 212 -7.71 -7.43 -3.91
CA HIS A 212 -8.39 -8.64 -3.46
C HIS A 212 -9.81 -8.77 -4.01
N ALA A 213 -10.58 -7.68 -4.01
CA ALA A 213 -11.92 -7.66 -4.58
C ALA A 213 -11.95 -8.03 -6.07
N ARG A 214 -10.93 -7.62 -6.84
CA ARG A 214 -10.81 -7.96 -8.26
C ARG A 214 -10.18 -9.34 -8.50
N TYR A 215 -9.22 -9.72 -7.66
CA TYR A 215 -8.46 -10.97 -7.76
C TYR A 215 -8.45 -11.69 -6.41
N PRO A 216 -9.50 -12.47 -6.07
CA PRO A 216 -9.72 -13.01 -4.72
C PRO A 216 -8.62 -13.92 -4.15
N LYS A 217 -7.65 -14.34 -4.98
CA LYS A 217 -6.47 -15.10 -4.51
C LYS A 217 -5.39 -14.22 -3.90
N TYR A 218 -5.40 -12.93 -4.22
CA TYR A 218 -4.36 -11.97 -3.87
C TYR A 218 -4.84 -11.07 -2.75
N TYR A 219 -3.96 -10.77 -1.80
CA TYR A 219 -4.20 -9.77 -0.77
C TYR A 219 -2.85 -9.12 -0.47
N PRO A 220 -2.47 -8.10 -1.27
CA PRO A 220 -1.13 -7.53 -1.22
C PRO A 220 -0.75 -7.04 0.17
N VAL A 221 0.51 -7.28 0.56
CA VAL A 221 1.08 -6.61 1.73
C VAL A 221 1.30 -5.15 1.39
N MET A 222 0.91 -4.25 2.30
CA MET A 222 1.16 -2.82 2.19
C MET A 222 2.03 -2.33 3.36
N LEU A 223 3.25 -1.88 3.05
CA LEU A 223 4.09 -1.09 3.95
C LEU A 223 4.01 0.40 3.52
N ARG A 224 3.86 1.31 4.47
CA ARG A 224 3.54 2.73 4.25
C ARG A 224 4.71 3.62 4.65
N GLY A 225 5.33 4.23 3.65
CA GLY A 225 6.61 4.93 3.75
C GLY A 225 6.53 6.45 3.56
N GLY A 226 5.36 7.06 3.70
CA GLY A 226 5.17 8.51 3.50
C GLY A 226 5.88 9.35 4.58
N VAL A 227 6.58 10.40 4.14
CA VAL A 227 7.30 11.34 5.03
C VAL A 227 6.99 12.79 4.64
N ALA A 228 6.55 13.60 5.60
CA ALA A 228 6.24 15.00 5.35
C ALA A 228 7.46 15.76 4.83
N CYS A 229 7.25 16.67 3.87
CA CYS A 229 8.27 17.59 3.36
C CYS A 229 9.57 16.96 2.79
N VAL A 230 9.65 15.63 2.69
CA VAL A 230 10.84 14.97 2.17
C VAL A 230 11.02 15.31 0.69
N THR A 231 12.23 15.68 0.30
CA THR A 231 12.62 15.80 -1.10
C THR A 231 13.29 14.51 -1.56
N SER A 232 13.54 14.38 -2.87
CA SER A 232 14.36 13.29 -3.39
C SER A 232 15.74 13.20 -2.68
N SER A 233 16.36 14.33 -2.32
CA SER A 233 17.64 14.33 -1.58
C SER A 233 17.51 13.75 -0.18
N GLY A 234 16.44 14.12 0.55
CA GLY A 234 16.19 13.59 1.89
C GLY A 234 15.97 12.08 1.90
N VAL A 235 15.35 11.54 0.83
CA VAL A 235 15.26 10.09 0.61
C VAL A 235 16.62 9.47 0.33
N VAL A 236 17.45 10.09 -0.53
CA VAL A 236 18.81 9.62 -0.84
C VAL A 236 19.66 9.49 0.43
N ASP A 237 19.62 10.50 1.30
CA ASP A 237 20.33 10.50 2.58
C ASP A 237 19.88 9.34 3.50
N GLY A 238 18.63 8.91 3.38
CA GLY A 238 18.02 7.82 4.16
C GLY A 238 18.03 6.44 3.49
N LEU A 239 18.63 6.25 2.31
CA LEU A 239 18.52 5.00 1.53
C LEU A 239 19.01 3.75 2.28
N ALA A 240 19.94 3.90 3.22
CA ALA A 240 20.37 2.82 4.09
C ALA A 240 19.21 2.30 4.95
N SER A 241 18.44 3.20 5.57
CA SER A 241 17.26 2.85 6.37
C SER A 241 16.15 2.28 5.50
N TYR A 242 15.87 2.86 4.33
CA TYR A 242 14.89 2.28 3.39
C TYR A 242 15.28 0.85 2.97
N SER A 243 16.56 0.58 2.69
CA SER A 243 17.03 -0.76 2.34
C SER A 243 16.87 -1.75 3.50
N GLU A 244 17.21 -1.34 4.72
CA GLU A 244 17.12 -2.22 5.89
C GLU A 244 15.66 -2.55 6.27
N TYR A 245 14.78 -1.57 6.14
CA TYR A 245 13.44 -1.62 6.72
C TYR A 245 12.35 -1.97 5.70
N ALA A 246 12.56 -1.67 4.42
CA ALA A 246 11.65 -1.96 3.32
C ALA A 246 12.32 -2.73 2.16
N GLY A 247 13.59 -3.12 2.26
CA GLY A 247 14.29 -3.87 1.20
C GLY A 247 13.83 -5.31 1.04
N ASN A 248 12.96 -5.82 1.92
CA ASN A 248 12.41 -7.17 1.87
C ASN A 248 11.04 -7.27 1.20
N VAL A 249 10.62 -6.23 0.47
CA VAL A 249 9.41 -6.24 -0.37
C VAL A 249 9.76 -6.34 -1.86
N LYS A 250 8.80 -6.79 -2.66
CA LYS A 250 8.98 -7.00 -4.10
C LYS A 250 8.75 -5.74 -4.94
N TYR A 251 7.91 -4.82 -4.48
CA TYR A 251 7.53 -3.63 -5.23
C TYR A 251 7.73 -2.37 -4.42
N TRP A 252 8.38 -1.38 -5.01
CA TRP A 252 8.48 -0.03 -4.46
C TRP A 252 7.58 0.88 -5.28
N ALA A 253 6.41 1.21 -4.74
CA ALA A 253 5.48 2.19 -5.30
C ALA A 253 5.90 3.58 -4.84
N ILE A 254 6.39 4.40 -5.77
CA ILE A 254 7.07 5.66 -5.49
C ILE A 254 6.21 6.84 -5.94
N GLU A 255 5.83 7.70 -5.00
CA GLU A 255 5.33 9.06 -5.25
C GLU A 255 6.37 10.05 -4.73
N MET A 256 6.92 10.90 -5.59
CA MET A 256 8.01 11.81 -5.22
C MET A 256 8.03 13.05 -6.10
N GLY A 257 8.69 14.10 -5.59
CA GLY A 257 9.14 15.25 -6.36
C GLY A 257 8.30 16.53 -6.16
N THR A 258 7.14 16.46 -5.51
CA THR A 258 6.32 17.65 -5.22
C THR A 258 7.10 18.69 -4.40
N ASN A 259 7.89 18.24 -3.43
CA ASN A 259 8.75 19.11 -2.62
C ASN A 259 10.01 19.58 -3.37
N ASP A 260 10.47 18.82 -4.37
CA ASP A 260 11.57 19.22 -5.25
C ASP A 260 11.13 20.29 -6.25
N ALA A 261 9.86 20.25 -6.68
CA ALA A 261 9.24 21.17 -7.62
C ALA A 261 8.45 22.30 -6.93
N TRP A 262 8.65 22.48 -5.61
CA TRP A 262 7.81 23.36 -4.79
C TRP A 262 7.75 24.78 -5.35
N GLY A 263 6.55 25.35 -5.44
CA GLY A 263 6.32 26.68 -6.02
C GLY A 263 6.37 26.73 -7.55
N GLY A 264 6.51 25.59 -8.22
CA GLY A 264 6.43 25.47 -9.68
C GLY A 264 7.71 25.84 -10.43
N SER A 265 8.84 25.91 -9.74
CA SER A 265 10.17 26.13 -10.34
C SER A 265 10.87 24.83 -10.72
N ASP A 266 11.81 24.90 -11.66
CA ASP A 266 12.65 23.81 -12.16
C ASP A 266 14.08 23.79 -11.61
N TYR A 267 14.41 24.66 -10.65
CA TYR A 267 15.80 24.86 -10.20
C TYR A 267 16.47 23.59 -9.66
N ASN A 268 15.69 22.64 -9.14
CA ASN A 268 16.19 21.39 -8.54
C ASN A 268 16.05 20.18 -9.47
N LEU A 269 15.67 20.37 -10.73
CA LEU A 269 15.31 19.29 -11.66
C LEU A 269 16.43 18.28 -11.86
N GLU A 270 17.67 18.73 -12.09
CA GLU A 270 18.80 17.83 -12.33
C GLU A 270 19.16 17.02 -11.07
N THR A 271 19.09 17.64 -9.90
CA THR A 271 19.25 16.93 -8.62
C THR A 271 18.14 15.91 -8.42
N PHE A 272 16.89 16.26 -8.71
CA PHE A 272 15.77 15.32 -8.67
C PHE A 272 15.99 14.11 -9.59
N LYS A 273 16.40 14.33 -10.85
CA LYS A 273 16.69 13.24 -11.80
C LYS A 273 17.76 12.29 -11.27
N ALA A 274 18.88 12.83 -10.78
CA ALA A 274 19.97 12.03 -10.22
C ALA A 274 19.52 11.23 -8.98
N ASN A 275 18.84 11.88 -8.04
CA ASN A 275 18.36 11.25 -6.82
C ASN A 275 17.31 10.16 -7.09
N MET A 276 16.39 10.40 -8.02
CA MET A 276 15.41 9.39 -8.42
C MET A 276 16.08 8.17 -9.05
N GLN A 277 17.15 8.36 -9.83
CA GLN A 277 17.96 7.24 -10.33
C GLN A 277 18.60 6.45 -9.18
N ASP A 278 19.16 7.12 -8.17
CA ASP A 278 19.73 6.44 -6.99
C ASP A 278 18.68 5.64 -6.22
N ILE A 279 17.48 6.18 -6.05
CA ILE A 279 16.33 5.50 -5.42
C ILE A 279 15.94 4.24 -6.22
N ILE A 280 15.83 4.36 -7.55
CA ILE A 280 15.55 3.23 -8.46
C ILE A 280 16.62 2.15 -8.34
N ASP A 281 17.89 2.55 -8.32
CA ASP A 281 19.03 1.63 -8.26
C ASP A 281 19.06 0.88 -6.92
N VAL A 282 18.75 1.55 -5.81
CA VAL A 282 18.63 0.89 -4.49
C VAL A 282 17.45 -0.09 -4.47
N ALA A 283 16.28 0.30 -4.99
CA ALA A 283 15.14 -0.61 -5.08
C ALA A 283 15.51 -1.89 -5.87
N LYS A 284 16.09 -1.73 -7.06
CA LYS A 284 16.55 -2.84 -7.92
C LYS A 284 17.61 -3.70 -7.22
N ARG A 285 18.56 -3.08 -6.51
CA ARG A 285 19.61 -3.79 -5.77
C ARG A 285 19.05 -4.66 -4.63
N ASN A 286 17.96 -4.23 -4.01
CA ASN A 286 17.21 -5.01 -3.02
C ASN A 286 16.30 -6.07 -3.66
N GLY A 287 16.30 -6.21 -4.99
CA GLY A 287 15.45 -7.16 -5.71
C GLY A 287 14.00 -6.70 -5.89
N ALA A 288 13.70 -5.45 -5.54
CA ALA A 288 12.41 -4.82 -5.74
C ALA A 288 12.27 -4.27 -7.17
N THR A 289 11.03 -4.19 -7.64
CA THR A 289 10.64 -3.52 -8.88
C THR A 289 10.14 -2.12 -8.53
N PRO A 290 10.88 -1.06 -8.86
CA PRO A 290 10.41 0.31 -8.65
C PRO A 290 9.35 0.68 -9.68
N ILE A 291 8.32 1.39 -9.22
CA ILE A 291 7.19 1.85 -10.01
C ILE A 291 6.90 3.29 -9.59
N ILE A 292 6.98 4.23 -10.53
CA ILE A 292 6.91 5.65 -10.22
C ILE A 292 5.54 6.17 -10.64
N ALA A 293 4.80 6.77 -9.71
CA ALA A 293 3.62 7.55 -10.01
C ALA A 293 4.04 8.86 -10.68
N ARG A 294 3.29 9.30 -11.69
CA ARG A 294 3.45 10.67 -12.19
C ARG A 294 3.04 11.62 -11.06
N MET A 295 3.85 12.65 -10.82
CA MET A 295 3.68 13.60 -9.70
C MET A 295 2.24 14.13 -9.63
N MET A 296 1.70 14.27 -8.41
CA MET A 296 0.35 14.80 -8.22
C MET A 296 0.28 16.27 -8.68
N ALA A 297 -0.81 16.62 -9.38
CA ALA A 297 -1.07 18.02 -9.70
C ALA A 297 -1.52 18.76 -8.44
N THR A 298 -1.13 20.03 -8.33
CA THR A 298 -1.73 20.94 -7.35
C THR A 298 -3.02 21.54 -7.90
N ASN A 299 -3.83 22.15 -7.04
CA ASN A 299 -4.87 23.09 -7.43
C ASN A 299 -4.26 24.51 -7.50
N PRO A 300 -3.96 25.05 -8.69
CA PRO A 300 -3.27 26.34 -8.82
C PRO A 300 -4.12 27.53 -8.35
N GLU A 301 -5.44 27.41 -8.30
CA GLU A 301 -6.32 28.47 -7.77
C GLU A 301 -6.23 28.58 -6.25
N VAL A 302 -5.84 27.49 -5.57
CA VAL A 302 -5.74 27.40 -4.11
C VAL A 302 -4.28 27.52 -3.66
N ALA A 303 -3.39 26.70 -4.25
CA ALA A 303 -1.97 26.66 -3.92
C ALA A 303 -1.19 27.86 -4.50
N GLY A 304 -1.69 28.46 -5.58
CA GLY A 304 -1.01 29.56 -6.27
C GLY A 304 0.14 29.14 -7.21
N TRP A 305 0.34 27.84 -7.42
CA TRP A 305 1.37 27.28 -8.30
C TRP A 305 0.94 25.92 -8.86
N GLN A 306 1.65 25.42 -9.88
CA GLN A 306 1.51 24.07 -10.45
C GLN A 306 2.89 23.43 -10.61
N VAL A 307 2.96 22.10 -10.52
CA VAL A 307 4.16 21.32 -10.81
C VAL A 307 4.71 21.67 -12.19
N HIS A 308 6.01 21.96 -12.25
CA HIS A 308 6.68 22.30 -13.51
C HIS A 308 6.71 21.09 -14.45
N GLU A 309 6.40 21.30 -15.73
CA GLU A 309 6.23 20.21 -16.71
C GLU A 309 7.48 19.33 -16.88
N ASP A 310 8.68 19.89 -16.67
CA ASP A 310 9.92 19.15 -16.84
C ASP A 310 10.15 18.09 -15.76
N TYR A 311 9.57 18.21 -14.57
CA TYR A 311 9.58 17.09 -13.60
C TYR A 311 8.71 15.93 -14.07
N LEU A 312 7.58 16.21 -14.73
CA LEU A 312 6.72 15.17 -15.30
C LEU A 312 7.45 14.44 -16.43
N LYS A 313 8.14 15.19 -17.30
CA LYS A 313 9.00 14.61 -18.35
C LYS A 313 10.14 13.79 -17.76
N ALA A 314 10.80 14.27 -16.71
CA ALA A 314 11.85 13.54 -16.02
C ALA A 314 11.37 12.19 -15.47
N ILE A 315 10.16 12.12 -14.90
CA ILE A 315 9.57 10.85 -14.44
C ILE A 315 9.32 9.89 -15.62
N GLU A 316 8.83 10.41 -16.75
CA GLU A 316 8.61 9.63 -17.97
C GLU A 316 9.93 9.07 -18.51
N GLU A 317 10.97 9.92 -18.64
CA GLU A 317 12.32 9.54 -19.05
C GLU A 317 12.90 8.45 -18.14
N LEU A 318 12.88 8.66 -16.82
CA LEU A 318 13.37 7.69 -15.84
C LEU A 318 12.63 6.36 -15.94
N THR A 319 11.31 6.38 -16.14
CA THR A 319 10.48 5.18 -16.29
C THR A 319 10.87 4.40 -17.55
N GLU A 320 11.06 5.09 -18.68
CA GLU A 320 11.45 4.49 -19.96
C GLU A 320 12.88 3.93 -19.94
N GLU A 321 13.85 4.74 -19.51
CA GLU A 321 15.27 4.38 -19.43
C GLU A 321 15.51 3.18 -18.52
N ASN A 322 14.74 3.07 -17.43
CA ASN A 322 14.87 1.98 -16.48
C ASN A 322 13.97 0.78 -16.76
N HIS A 323 13.15 0.85 -17.82
CA HIS A 323 12.17 -0.17 -18.21
C HIS A 323 11.19 -0.54 -17.09
N LEU A 324 10.69 0.47 -16.38
CA LEU A 324 9.81 0.28 -15.23
C LEU A 324 8.35 0.06 -15.67
N PRO A 325 7.55 -0.71 -14.91
CA PRO A 325 6.10 -0.68 -15.06
C PRO A 325 5.57 0.74 -14.84
N LYS A 326 4.52 1.10 -15.57
CA LYS A 326 3.90 2.43 -15.43
C LYS A 326 3.09 2.52 -14.15
N GLY A 327 3.40 3.50 -13.30
CA GLY A 327 2.57 3.86 -12.15
C GLY A 327 1.32 4.67 -12.55
N PRO A 328 0.49 5.07 -11.56
CA PRO A 328 -0.66 5.92 -11.82
C PRO A 328 -0.25 7.32 -12.29
N ASP A 329 -1.11 7.93 -13.11
CA ASP A 329 -0.97 9.33 -13.51
C ASP A 329 -1.75 10.23 -12.53
N PHE A 330 -1.13 10.59 -11.39
CA PHE A 330 -1.76 11.50 -10.44
C PHE A 330 -1.90 12.91 -11.00
N PHE A 331 -0.97 13.37 -11.84
CA PHE A 331 -1.07 14.69 -12.44
C PHE A 331 -2.38 14.86 -13.21
N ALA A 332 -2.65 13.95 -14.15
CA ALA A 332 -3.83 14.00 -14.99
C ALA A 332 -5.12 13.84 -14.17
N TYR A 333 -5.11 12.95 -13.17
CA TYR A 333 -6.29 12.75 -12.32
C TYR A 333 -6.59 14.00 -11.49
N PHE A 334 -5.66 14.46 -10.65
CA PHE A 334 -5.90 15.57 -9.73
C PHE A 334 -6.03 16.93 -10.44
N SER A 335 -5.52 17.08 -11.67
CA SER A 335 -5.85 18.24 -12.53
C SER A 335 -7.33 18.28 -12.91
N ASN A 336 -7.96 17.12 -13.10
CA ASN A 336 -9.39 17.01 -13.43
C ASN A 336 -10.29 16.88 -12.20
N HIS A 337 -9.68 16.62 -11.03
CA HIS A 337 -10.35 16.43 -9.75
C HIS A 337 -9.75 17.32 -8.65
N PRO A 338 -9.64 18.66 -8.87
CA PRO A 338 -9.03 19.56 -7.89
C PRO A 338 -9.82 19.66 -6.56
N GLU A 339 -11.09 19.22 -6.56
CA GLU A 339 -11.93 19.09 -5.36
C GLU A 339 -11.50 17.96 -4.41
N GLU A 340 -10.66 17.03 -4.88
CA GLU A 340 -10.10 15.95 -4.07
C GLU A 340 -8.80 16.36 -3.35
N LEU A 341 -8.38 17.62 -3.51
CA LEU A 341 -7.30 18.24 -2.76
C LEU A 341 -7.87 19.07 -1.60
N ILE A 342 -7.06 19.29 -0.57
CA ILE A 342 -7.44 20.15 0.56
C ILE A 342 -7.55 21.60 0.07
N GLY A 343 -8.69 22.24 0.36
CA GLY A 343 -8.95 23.64 -0.01
C GLY A 343 -8.26 24.66 0.91
N GLY A 344 -8.79 25.89 0.93
CA GLY A 344 -8.25 26.97 1.77
C GLY A 344 -6.95 27.52 1.22
N ASN A 345 -5.82 27.27 1.91
CA ASN A 345 -4.48 27.72 1.50
C ASN A 345 -3.53 26.55 1.20
N ASP A 346 -4.04 25.32 1.09
CA ASP A 346 -3.23 24.12 0.83
C ASP A 346 -3.15 23.87 -0.68
N GLY A 347 -4.17 23.23 -1.27
CA GLY A 347 -4.22 22.94 -2.70
C GLY A 347 -3.17 21.93 -3.19
N VAL A 348 -2.46 21.25 -2.30
CA VAL A 348 -1.40 20.29 -2.63
C VAL A 348 -1.70 18.89 -2.09
N HIS A 349 -2.19 18.79 -0.85
CA HIS A 349 -2.42 17.50 -0.21
C HIS A 349 -3.80 16.91 -0.57
N PRO A 350 -3.90 15.57 -0.69
CA PRO A 350 -5.19 14.92 -0.86
C PRO A 350 -6.06 15.09 0.39
N ASN A 351 -7.37 15.31 0.19
CA ASN A 351 -8.35 15.14 1.26
C ASN A 351 -8.76 13.66 1.38
N GLU A 352 -9.73 13.32 2.24
CA GLU A 352 -10.17 11.93 2.44
C GLU A 352 -10.63 11.24 1.13
N VAL A 353 -11.30 11.98 0.24
CA VAL A 353 -11.72 11.46 -1.07
C VAL A 353 -10.50 11.27 -1.98
N GLY A 354 -9.57 12.23 -1.99
CA GLY A 354 -8.30 12.12 -2.71
C GLY A 354 -7.45 10.93 -2.24
N ALA A 355 -7.42 10.65 -0.94
CA ALA A 355 -6.74 9.50 -0.37
C ALA A 355 -7.36 8.17 -0.89
N ALA A 356 -8.69 8.06 -0.88
CA ALA A 356 -9.38 6.92 -1.47
C ALA A 356 -9.08 6.78 -2.98
N SER A 357 -9.02 7.90 -3.72
CA SER A 357 -8.62 7.90 -5.12
C SER A 357 -7.18 7.45 -5.33
N MET A 358 -6.24 7.82 -4.47
CA MET A 358 -4.86 7.35 -4.55
C MET A 358 -4.78 5.82 -4.43
N HIS A 359 -5.48 5.22 -3.46
CA HIS A 359 -5.57 3.76 -3.32
C HIS A 359 -6.15 3.11 -4.58
N ARG A 360 -7.22 3.68 -5.13
CA ARG A 360 -7.86 3.19 -6.37
C ARG A 360 -6.93 3.28 -7.57
N LEU A 361 -6.29 4.42 -7.79
CA LEU A 361 -5.40 4.65 -8.93
C LEU A 361 -4.17 3.75 -8.90
N TRP A 362 -3.59 3.50 -7.71
CA TRP A 362 -2.55 2.49 -7.56
C TRP A 362 -3.06 1.09 -7.91
N ALA A 363 -4.24 0.70 -7.41
CA ALA A 363 -4.82 -0.62 -7.70
C ALA A 363 -5.14 -0.79 -9.20
N GLU A 364 -5.66 0.25 -9.84
CA GLU A 364 -5.92 0.29 -11.29
C GLU A 364 -4.64 0.14 -12.11
N ALA A 365 -3.60 0.91 -11.77
CA ALA A 365 -2.32 0.87 -12.47
C ALA A 365 -1.67 -0.51 -12.35
N MET A 366 -1.76 -1.14 -11.18
CA MET A 366 -1.08 -2.41 -10.88
C MET A 366 -1.89 -3.65 -11.22
N ALA A 367 -3.19 -3.52 -11.46
CA ALA A 367 -4.07 -4.63 -11.81
C ALA A 367 -3.52 -5.58 -12.90
N PRO A 368 -2.84 -5.12 -13.98
CA PRO A 368 -2.26 -6.01 -14.99
C PRO A 368 -1.21 -6.99 -14.45
N LEU A 369 -0.52 -6.66 -13.36
CA LEU A 369 0.46 -7.57 -12.73
C LEU A 369 -0.21 -8.81 -12.11
N TYR A 370 -1.51 -8.72 -11.83
CA TYR A 370 -2.32 -9.80 -11.27
C TYR A 370 -3.12 -10.58 -12.32
N GLU A 371 -3.38 -9.98 -13.50
CA GLU A 371 -4.09 -10.62 -14.62
C GLU A 371 -3.31 -11.79 -15.21
N SER A 372 -1.99 -11.69 -15.30
CA SER A 372 -1.14 -12.74 -15.84
C SER A 372 -1.11 -14.03 -14.99
N GLY A 373 -1.60 -13.97 -13.74
CA GLY A 373 -1.86 -15.14 -12.89
C GLY A 373 -3.21 -15.81 -13.15
N SER A 374 -4.08 -15.19 -13.97
CA SER A 374 -5.33 -15.75 -14.45
C SER A 374 -5.15 -16.27 -15.87
N VAL A 375 -5.06 -17.59 -16.02
CA VAL A 375 -5.02 -18.21 -17.35
C VAL A 375 -6.42 -18.09 -17.99
N SER A 376 -6.56 -17.23 -18.99
CA SER A 376 -7.15 -17.58 -20.29
C SER A 376 -6.82 -16.49 -21.33
N ASP A 377 -6.12 -16.89 -22.39
CA ASP A 377 -5.81 -16.10 -23.58
C ASP A 377 -7.07 -15.59 -24.28
N GLU A 378 -7.41 -14.31 -24.13
CA GLU A 378 -7.84 -13.42 -25.23
C GLU A 378 -7.50 -11.98 -24.81
N GLY A 379 -6.70 -11.27 -25.61
CA GLY A 379 -6.18 -9.95 -25.27
C GLY A 379 -7.28 -8.93 -25.03
N ILE A 380 -7.33 -8.35 -23.84
CA ILE A 380 -8.24 -7.25 -23.48
C ILE A 380 -7.49 -5.92 -23.58
N ASP A 381 -8.03 -5.02 -24.40
CA ASP A 381 -7.59 -3.63 -24.54
C ASP A 381 -7.82 -2.87 -23.21
N SER A 382 -6.72 -2.46 -22.58
CA SER A 382 -6.67 -1.75 -21.29
C SER A 382 -7.44 -0.42 -21.26
N ARG A 383 -7.91 0.08 -22.42
CA ARG A 383 -8.74 1.29 -22.53
C ARG A 383 -10.22 1.10 -22.21
N ARG A 384 -10.68 -0.11 -21.88
CA ARG A 384 -12.12 -0.40 -21.67
C ARG A 384 -12.54 -0.81 -20.26
N VAL A 385 -11.62 -0.96 -19.31
CA VAL A 385 -11.99 -1.38 -17.95
C VAL A 385 -11.98 -0.16 -17.03
N ARG A 386 -13.13 0.53 -16.97
CA ARG A 386 -13.42 1.46 -15.86
C ARG A 386 -13.94 0.62 -14.69
N PHE A 387 -13.44 0.92 -13.49
CA PHE A 387 -14.07 0.44 -12.26
C PHE A 387 -15.53 0.89 -12.24
N GLU A 388 -16.47 -0.04 -12.37
CA GLU A 388 -17.81 0.16 -11.82
C GLU A 388 -17.74 -0.34 -10.38
N ILE A 389 -17.27 0.51 -9.46
CA ILE A 389 -17.56 0.31 -8.04
C ILE A 389 -19.08 0.32 -7.91
N PRO A 390 -19.70 -0.61 -7.15
CA PRO A 390 -21.12 -0.54 -6.86
C PRO A 390 -21.49 0.87 -6.38
N GLU A 391 -22.25 1.58 -7.18
CA GLU A 391 -22.70 2.90 -6.82
C GLU A 391 -23.83 2.75 -5.81
N ILE A 392 -23.59 3.24 -4.59
CA ILE A 392 -24.55 3.16 -3.49
C ILE A 392 -25.21 4.51 -3.34
N ARG A 393 -26.53 4.54 -3.52
CA ARG A 393 -27.34 5.76 -3.40
C ARG A 393 -28.47 5.56 -2.42
N VAL A 394 -28.71 6.57 -1.59
CA VAL A 394 -29.94 6.64 -0.80
C VAL A 394 -31.07 7.15 -1.71
N THR A 395 -32.06 6.30 -1.95
CA THR A 395 -33.28 6.64 -2.70
C THR A 395 -34.46 6.69 -1.73
N GLY A 396 -34.78 7.91 -1.26
CA GLY A 396 -35.78 8.09 -0.22
C GLY A 396 -35.38 7.39 1.08
N LYS A 397 -36.23 6.49 1.58
CA LYS A 397 -35.99 5.67 2.79
C LYS A 397 -35.45 4.27 2.47
N SER A 398 -34.68 4.15 1.41
CA SER A 398 -34.06 2.89 0.98
C SER A 398 -32.70 3.16 0.36
N ILE A 399 -31.85 2.14 0.36
CA ILE A 399 -30.51 2.20 -0.22
C ILE A 399 -30.53 1.40 -1.51
N ALA A 400 -30.21 2.03 -2.62
CA ALA A 400 -30.04 1.40 -3.92
C ALA A 400 -28.55 1.14 -4.19
N VAL A 401 -28.27 0.03 -4.85
CA VAL A 401 -26.92 -0.32 -5.30
C VAL A 401 -26.98 -0.63 -6.80
N THR A 402 -26.14 0.03 -7.59
CA THR A 402 -26.04 -0.15 -9.05
C THR A 402 -24.61 -0.48 -9.48
N GLY A 403 -24.38 -0.98 -10.69
CA GLY A 403 -23.01 -1.30 -11.18
C GLY A 403 -22.47 -2.65 -10.72
N LEU A 404 -23.34 -3.65 -10.56
CA LEU A 404 -22.98 -4.97 -10.01
C LEU A 404 -23.28 -6.12 -10.99
N GLN A 405 -22.41 -7.14 -10.98
CA GLN A 405 -22.64 -8.40 -11.72
C GLN A 405 -23.65 -9.33 -11.00
N ASN A 406 -24.24 -10.28 -11.73
CA ASN A 406 -25.36 -11.11 -11.26
C ASN A 406 -24.95 -12.09 -10.13
N ASN A 407 -25.79 -12.20 -9.07
CA ASN A 407 -25.74 -13.10 -7.90
C ASN A 407 -25.14 -12.57 -6.57
N LEU A 408 -25.44 -11.33 -6.19
CA LEU A 408 -24.94 -10.74 -4.93
C LEU A 408 -25.98 -10.73 -3.80
N GLN A 409 -25.49 -10.81 -2.56
CA GLN A 409 -26.28 -10.57 -1.34
C GLN A 409 -25.93 -9.21 -0.74
N MET A 410 -26.91 -8.31 -0.69
CA MET A 410 -26.84 -7.04 0.04
C MET A 410 -27.43 -7.23 1.44
N THR A 411 -26.68 -6.81 2.47
CA THR A 411 -27.16 -6.68 3.84
C THR A 411 -27.03 -5.24 4.27
N VAL A 412 -28.12 -4.62 4.75
CA VAL A 412 -28.07 -3.32 5.42
C VAL A 412 -28.06 -3.59 6.91
N MET A 413 -27.19 -2.92 7.65
CA MET A 413 -27.11 -3.00 9.11
C MET A 413 -27.33 -1.63 9.73
N ASP A 414 -27.99 -1.59 10.89
CA ASP A 414 -28.01 -0.40 11.72
C ASP A 414 -26.63 -0.15 12.36
N VAL A 415 -26.45 1.01 13.01
CA VAL A 415 -25.21 1.35 13.74
C VAL A 415 -24.87 0.38 14.88
N MET A 416 -25.82 -0.45 15.31
CA MET A 416 -25.64 -1.48 16.34
C MET A 416 -25.24 -2.84 15.74
N GLY A 417 -25.12 -2.94 14.41
CA GLY A 417 -24.73 -4.15 13.70
C GLY A 417 -25.87 -5.14 13.43
N HIS A 418 -27.13 -4.77 13.66
CA HIS A 418 -28.27 -5.62 13.34
C HIS A 418 -28.64 -5.48 11.87
N ALA A 419 -28.85 -6.61 11.19
CA ALA A 419 -29.40 -6.61 9.84
C ALA A 419 -30.82 -6.02 9.85
N VAL A 420 -31.03 -4.98 9.03
CA VAL A 420 -32.31 -4.30 8.86
C VAL A 420 -32.85 -4.52 7.45
N GLU A 421 -34.17 -4.58 7.32
CA GLU A 421 -34.81 -4.65 6.01
C GLU A 421 -34.55 -3.34 5.26
N ASN A 422 -34.03 -3.43 4.04
CA ASN A 422 -33.75 -2.29 3.17
C ASN A 422 -35.03 -1.69 2.56
N ARG A 423 -35.95 -1.25 3.42
CA ARG A 423 -37.24 -0.67 3.05
C ARG A 423 -37.76 0.20 4.18
N ASN A 424 -38.10 1.45 3.89
CA ASN A 424 -38.62 2.41 4.88
C ASN A 424 -37.67 2.65 6.07
N LEU A 425 -36.36 2.65 5.81
CA LEU A 425 -35.33 2.92 6.81
C LEU A 425 -35.60 4.28 7.52
N PRO A 426 -35.58 4.32 8.86
CA PRO A 426 -35.53 5.57 9.61
C PRO A 426 -34.35 6.45 9.20
N ALA A 427 -34.46 7.76 9.44
CA ALA A 427 -33.31 8.65 9.28
C ALA A 427 -32.20 8.21 10.24
N GLY A 428 -30.97 8.07 9.73
CA GLY A 428 -29.86 7.52 10.49
C GLY A 428 -28.72 7.01 9.62
N HIS A 429 -27.68 6.52 10.28
CA HIS A 429 -26.52 5.91 9.64
C HIS A 429 -26.70 4.39 9.55
N TYR A 430 -26.28 3.83 8.42
CA TYR A 430 -26.37 2.41 8.13
C TYR A 430 -25.05 1.93 7.54
N LEU A 431 -24.70 0.68 7.83
CA LEU A 431 -23.62 -0.02 7.15
C LEU A 431 -24.23 -0.89 6.06
N VAL A 432 -23.79 -0.73 4.82
CA VAL A 432 -24.18 -1.60 3.71
C VAL A 432 -23.05 -2.57 3.48
N VAL A 433 -23.35 -3.86 3.53
CA VAL A 433 -22.42 -4.95 3.21
C VAL A 433 -22.91 -5.63 1.93
N ILE A 434 -22.08 -5.66 0.90
CA ILE A 434 -22.34 -6.35 -0.37
C ILE A 434 -21.41 -7.55 -0.42
N ARG A 435 -21.97 -8.76 -0.57
CA ARG A 435 -21.20 -10.00 -0.68
C ARG A 435 -21.40 -10.66 -2.03
N ASP A 436 -20.28 -11.09 -2.62
CA ASP A 436 -20.21 -12.04 -3.73
C ASP A 436 -19.60 -13.37 -3.26
N ASN A 437 -19.63 -14.39 -4.11
CA ASN A 437 -18.92 -15.65 -3.98
C ASN A 437 -17.39 -15.42 -3.90
N GLY A 438 -16.92 -14.96 -2.75
CA GLY A 438 -15.50 -14.77 -2.43
C GLY A 438 -15.07 -13.34 -2.12
N SER A 439 -15.98 -12.35 -2.12
CA SER A 439 -15.63 -10.93 -1.84
C SER A 439 -16.69 -10.26 -0.98
N SER A 440 -16.28 -9.35 -0.08
CA SER A 440 -17.19 -8.50 0.69
C SER A 440 -16.77 -7.03 0.59
N TYR A 441 -17.69 -6.18 0.20
CA TYR A 441 -17.56 -4.72 0.21
C TYR A 441 -18.44 -4.16 1.33
N SER A 442 -17.98 -3.15 2.05
CA SER A 442 -18.84 -2.43 3.00
C SER A 442 -18.64 -0.93 2.94
N THR A 443 -19.72 -0.16 3.09
CA THR A 443 -19.66 1.30 3.19
C THR A 443 -20.71 1.83 4.16
N LYS A 444 -20.47 3.04 4.68
CA LYS A 444 -21.40 3.77 5.56
C LYS A 444 -22.29 4.69 4.71
N VAL A 445 -23.60 4.61 4.91
CA VAL A 445 -24.58 5.50 4.24
C VAL A 445 -25.48 6.19 5.25
N THR A 446 -25.87 7.42 4.94
CA THR A 446 -26.77 8.22 5.77
C THR A 446 -28.11 8.38 5.07
N VAL A 447 -29.17 7.81 5.64
CA VAL A 447 -30.55 8.05 5.20
C VAL A 447 -31.08 9.31 5.89
N LYS A 448 -31.55 10.28 5.10
CA LYS A 448 -32.08 11.57 5.57
C LYS A 448 -33.59 11.52 5.79
#